data_AF-A0A1E7IU58-F1
#
_entry.id   AF-A0A1E7IU58-F1
#
_cell.length_a   1.000
_cell.length_b   1.000
_cell.length_c   1.000
_cell.angle_alpha   90.00
_cell.angle_beta   90.00
_cell.angle_gamma   90.00
#
_symmetry.space_group_name_H-M   'P 1'
#
loop_
_entity.id
_entity.type
_entity.pdbx_description
1 polymer ?
#
loop_
_entity_poly.entity_id
_entity_poly.type
_entity_poly.pdbx_seq_one_letter_code
_entity_poly.pdbx_strand_id
1 'polypeptide(L)'
;MNFRSIYSEVSTWFKQVFHMKNAWILLPGLIAVLFVYVVHHFNFFPGFNPKGGLEALAIWLVATILLVLLTKSFISRDPLMIYLAVLALVFLVRELDDTVLTVFSDTYRVQSKKLVDLILVGMVLWGLAWHEKIFASLNRFMMLKISIFGVFWTYLFSQIIARRAFRHVLPNERLLHVPLEETAETAAHLFFLFVALCCCYCIPNRNRGSKFRINPANQDSEKGPA
;
A
#
# COMPACT_ATOMS: atom_id res chain seq x y z
N MET A 1 -23.84 9.41 -8.58
CA MET A 1 -22.83 9.33 -7.49
C MET A 1 -23.24 10.33 -6.41
N ASN A 2 -23.57 9.88 -5.21
CA ASN A 2 -24.03 10.75 -4.13
C ASN A 2 -22.82 11.23 -3.30
N PHE A 3 -22.33 12.44 -3.58
CA PHE A 3 -21.16 13.01 -2.90
C PHE A 3 -21.30 13.05 -1.37
N ARG A 4 -22.53 13.15 -0.85
CA ARG A 4 -22.80 13.16 0.59
C ARG A 4 -22.47 11.81 1.24
N SER A 5 -22.71 10.70 0.55
CA SER A 5 -22.37 9.35 1.02
C SER A 5 -20.86 9.20 1.18
N ILE A 6 -20.12 9.55 0.12
CA ILE A 6 -18.65 9.47 0.09
C ILE A 6 -18.04 10.31 1.20
N TYR A 7 -18.51 11.55 1.37
CA TYR A 7 -18.02 12.41 2.45
C TYR A 7 -18.23 11.80 3.84
N SER A 8 -19.41 11.21 4.08
CA SER A 8 -19.72 10.60 5.38
C SER A 8 -18.88 9.36 5.67
N GLU A 9 -18.62 8.53 4.65
CA GLU A 9 -17.77 7.33 4.75
C GLU A 9 -16.32 7.71 5.01
N VAL A 10 -15.80 8.70 4.27
CA VAL A 10 -14.44 9.22 4.44
C VAL A 10 -14.28 9.85 5.82
N SER A 11 -15.22 10.68 6.28
CA SER A 11 -15.17 11.30 7.61
C SER A 11 -15.15 10.25 8.73
N THR A 12 -16.02 9.24 8.63
CA THR A 12 -16.09 8.15 9.60
C THR A 12 -14.78 7.35 9.61
N TRP A 13 -14.22 7.08 8.43
CA TRP A 13 -12.93 6.43 8.31
C TRP A 13 -11.79 7.24 8.92
N PHE A 14 -11.72 8.56 8.66
CA PHE A 14 -10.73 9.43 9.27
C PHE A 14 -10.80 9.38 10.81
N LYS A 15 -12.01 9.49 11.38
CA LYS A 15 -12.19 9.38 12.84
C LYS A 15 -11.72 8.02 13.38
N GLN A 16 -11.96 6.95 12.64
CA GLN A 16 -11.50 5.61 12.99
C GLN A 16 -9.97 5.49 12.96
N VAL A 17 -9.33 6.00 11.91
CA VAL A 17 -7.88 5.97 11.72
C VAL A 17 -7.15 6.78 12.79
N PHE A 18 -7.65 7.97 13.13
CA PHE A 18 -7.03 8.86 14.12
C PHE A 18 -7.44 8.55 15.57
N HIS A 19 -8.19 7.48 15.81
CA HIS A 19 -8.44 7.01 17.17
C HIS A 19 -7.11 6.58 17.80
N MET A 20 -6.81 6.96 19.05
CA MET A 20 -5.49 6.73 19.67
C MET A 20 -5.03 5.26 19.65
N LYS A 21 -5.98 4.32 19.74
CA LYS A 21 -5.72 2.88 19.61
C LYS A 21 -5.08 2.47 18.27
N ASN A 22 -5.20 3.30 17.24
CA ASN A 22 -4.73 3.03 15.87
C ASN A 22 -3.53 3.91 15.49
N ALA A 23 -3.03 4.76 16.40
CA ALA A 23 -1.88 5.62 16.15
C ALA A 23 -0.59 4.84 15.80
N TRP A 24 -0.56 3.54 16.12
CA TRP A 24 0.54 2.64 15.78
C TRP A 24 0.86 2.61 14.27
N ILE A 25 -0.09 2.94 13.39
CA ILE A 25 0.17 3.00 11.93
C ILE A 25 1.14 4.10 11.51
N LEU A 26 1.38 5.08 12.38
CA LEU A 26 2.34 6.15 12.13
C LEU A 26 3.77 5.73 12.54
N LEU A 27 3.90 4.65 13.32
CA LEU A 27 5.18 4.18 13.85
C LEU A 27 6.17 3.78 12.76
N PRO A 28 5.81 3.10 11.64
CA PRO A 28 6.79 2.72 10.63
C PRO A 28 7.60 3.92 10.10
N GLY A 29 6.94 5.05 9.81
CA GLY A 29 7.63 6.27 9.38
C GLY A 29 8.51 6.88 10.48
N LEU A 30 8.04 6.91 11.72
CA LEU A 30 8.83 7.42 12.85
C LEU A 30 10.04 6.54 13.17
N ILE A 31 9.87 5.21 13.13
CA ILE A 31 10.93 4.23 13.35
C ILE A 31 11.98 4.35 12.24
N ALA A 32 11.57 4.53 10.98
CA ALA A 32 12.48 4.75 9.86
C ALA A 32 13.37 5.99 10.08
N VAL A 33 12.78 7.11 10.51
CA VAL A 33 13.53 8.32 10.82
C VAL A 33 14.49 8.10 11.98
N LEU A 34 14.00 7.55 13.09
CA LEU A 34 14.81 7.28 14.27
C LEU A 34 15.99 6.36 13.94
N PHE A 35 15.75 5.32 13.14
CA PHE A 35 16.78 4.39 12.70
C PHE A 35 17.93 5.10 11.98
N VAL A 36 17.63 5.97 11.00
CA VAL A 36 18.67 6.73 10.28
C VAL A 36 19.46 7.63 11.23
N TYR A 37 18.79 8.32 12.16
CA TYR A 37 19.46 9.16 13.14
C TYR A 37 20.35 8.38 14.09
N VAL A 38 19.91 7.22 14.58
CA VAL A 38 20.69 6.33 15.43
C VAL A 38 21.92 5.82 14.68
N VAL A 39 21.73 5.31 13.45
CA VAL A 39 22.83 4.83 12.61
C VAL A 39 23.87 5.91 12.35
N HIS A 40 23.42 7.13 12.04
CA HIS A 40 24.31 8.27 11.81
C HIS A 40 25.02 8.72 13.10
N HIS A 41 24.31 8.82 14.22
CA HIS A 41 24.86 9.34 15.48
C HIS A 41 25.94 8.42 16.08
N PHE A 42 25.70 7.11 16.07
CA PHE A 42 26.65 6.14 16.60
C PHE A 42 27.70 5.70 15.56
N ASN A 43 27.61 6.22 14.32
CA ASN A 43 28.47 5.84 13.21
C ASN A 43 28.57 4.30 13.06
N PHE A 44 27.44 3.60 13.24
CA PHE A 44 27.40 2.13 13.22
C PHE A 44 27.96 1.54 11.92
N PHE A 45 27.82 2.28 10.82
CA PHE A 45 28.28 1.92 9.50
C PHE A 45 29.08 3.09 8.91
N PRO A 46 30.41 3.13 9.11
CA PRO A 46 31.25 4.16 8.51
C PRO A 46 31.11 4.12 6.98
N GLY A 47 30.64 5.22 6.38
CA GLY A 47 30.38 5.29 4.94
C GLY A 47 29.05 4.68 4.48
N PHE A 48 28.07 4.52 5.38
CA PHE A 48 26.71 4.10 5.02
C PHE A 48 26.10 4.99 3.94
N ASN A 49 26.06 4.48 2.72
CA ASN A 49 25.24 5.02 1.65
C ASN A 49 24.08 4.03 1.42
N PRO A 50 22.95 4.19 2.12
CA PRO A 50 21.85 3.22 2.08
C PRO A 50 21.26 3.05 0.68
N LYS A 51 21.45 4.05 -0.19
CA LYS A 51 20.71 4.20 -1.44
C LYS A 51 20.69 2.92 -2.28
N GLY A 52 21.83 2.44 -2.75
CA GLY A 52 21.86 1.28 -3.65
C GLY A 52 21.36 -0.03 -3.02
N GLY A 53 21.57 -0.21 -1.71
CA GLY A 53 21.08 -1.39 -0.99
C GLY A 53 19.57 -1.36 -0.75
N LEU A 54 19.03 -0.20 -0.39
CA LEU A 54 17.61 0.00 -0.15
C LEU A 54 16.80 0.00 -1.46
N GLU A 55 17.32 0.60 -2.54
CA GLU A 55 16.71 0.54 -3.88
C GLU A 55 16.54 -0.91 -4.37
N ALA A 56 17.60 -1.72 -4.27
CA ALA A 56 17.53 -3.14 -4.65
C ALA A 56 16.51 -3.89 -3.78
N LEU A 57 16.50 -3.66 -2.47
CA LEU A 57 15.53 -4.25 -1.55
C LEU A 57 14.10 -3.82 -1.87
N ALA A 58 13.88 -2.54 -2.20
CA ALA A 58 12.58 -2.00 -2.59
C ALA A 58 12.04 -2.70 -3.83
N ILE A 59 12.86 -2.90 -4.87
CA ILE A 59 12.47 -3.66 -6.07
C ILE A 59 12.01 -5.07 -5.69
N TRP A 60 12.78 -5.80 -4.87
CA TRP A 60 12.41 -7.14 -4.43
C TRP A 60 11.12 -7.16 -3.60
N LEU A 61 10.96 -6.21 -2.69
CA LEU A 61 9.75 -6.09 -1.86
C LEU A 61 8.52 -5.83 -2.72
N VAL A 62 8.57 -4.84 -3.61
CA VAL A 62 7.42 -4.47 -4.44
C VAL A 62 7.09 -5.54 -5.47
N ALA A 63 8.10 -6.20 -6.06
CA ALA A 63 7.87 -7.35 -6.93
C ALA A 63 7.16 -8.50 -6.20
N THR A 64 7.54 -8.76 -4.95
CA THR A 64 6.90 -9.76 -4.10
C THR A 64 5.45 -9.37 -3.79
N ILE A 65 5.21 -8.10 -3.41
CA ILE A 65 3.87 -7.56 -3.17
C ILE A 65 2.98 -7.73 -4.40
N LEU A 66 3.48 -7.34 -5.57
CA LEU A 66 2.78 -7.46 -6.84
C LEU A 66 2.41 -8.92 -7.11
N LEU A 67 3.35 -9.85 -6.98
CA LEU A 67 3.08 -11.28 -7.21
C LEU A 67 1.99 -11.81 -6.27
N VAL A 68 2.05 -11.46 -4.99
CA VAL A 68 1.05 -11.87 -3.98
C VAL A 68 -0.34 -11.31 -4.32
N LEU A 69 -0.43 -10.01 -4.57
CA LEU A 69 -1.69 -9.33 -4.86
C LEU A 69 -2.27 -9.72 -6.21
N LEU A 70 -1.43 -9.91 -7.24
CA LEU A 70 -1.83 -10.35 -8.56
C LEU A 70 -2.39 -11.79 -8.50
N THR A 71 -1.68 -12.69 -7.83
CA THR A 71 -2.19 -14.05 -7.58
C THR A 71 -3.54 -14.00 -6.86
N LYS A 72 -3.64 -13.18 -5.80
CA LYS A 72 -4.87 -13.05 -5.03
C LYS A 72 -6.01 -12.43 -5.84
N SER A 73 -5.73 -11.47 -6.72
CA SER A 73 -6.71 -10.80 -7.56
C SER A 73 -7.28 -11.76 -8.62
N PHE A 74 -6.45 -12.62 -9.22
CA PHE A 74 -6.92 -13.67 -10.11
C PHE A 74 -7.85 -14.69 -9.42
N ILE A 75 -7.53 -15.08 -8.19
CA ILE A 75 -8.33 -16.07 -7.43
C ILE A 75 -9.63 -15.47 -6.88
N SER A 76 -9.57 -14.28 -6.29
CA SER A 76 -10.71 -13.66 -5.60
C SER A 76 -11.63 -12.88 -6.56
N ARG A 77 -11.07 -12.33 -7.65
CA ARG A 77 -11.72 -11.35 -8.54
C ARG A 77 -12.30 -10.16 -7.77
N ASP A 78 -11.68 -9.81 -6.64
CA ASP A 78 -12.09 -8.70 -5.79
C ASP A 78 -11.50 -7.37 -6.34
N PRO A 79 -12.33 -6.33 -6.54
CA PRO A 79 -11.85 -5.04 -7.07
C PRO A 79 -10.75 -4.39 -6.24
N LEU A 80 -10.75 -4.55 -4.91
CA LEU A 80 -9.69 -4.01 -4.05
C LEU A 80 -8.36 -4.71 -4.34
N MET A 81 -8.35 -6.03 -4.58
CA MET A 81 -7.11 -6.76 -4.90
C MET A 81 -6.54 -6.33 -6.24
N ILE A 82 -7.40 -6.11 -7.23
CA ILE A 82 -6.98 -5.57 -8.54
C ILE A 82 -6.39 -4.18 -8.35
N TYR A 83 -7.06 -3.31 -7.58
CA TYR A 83 -6.58 -1.96 -7.30
C TYR A 83 -5.19 -1.95 -6.66
N LEU A 84 -5.00 -2.75 -5.60
CA LEU A 84 -3.72 -2.83 -4.89
C LEU A 84 -2.63 -3.48 -5.76
N ALA A 85 -2.96 -4.46 -6.61
CA ALA A 85 -2.01 -5.06 -7.54
C ALA A 85 -1.53 -4.05 -8.60
N VAL A 86 -2.43 -3.25 -9.16
CA VAL A 86 -2.05 -2.17 -10.10
C VAL A 86 -1.22 -1.11 -9.38
N LEU A 87 -1.54 -0.77 -8.12
CA LEU A 87 -0.73 0.15 -7.32
C LEU A 87 0.69 -0.39 -7.09
N ALA A 88 0.83 -1.66 -6.77
CA ALA A 88 2.12 -2.32 -6.61
C ALA A 88 2.91 -2.34 -7.94
N LEU A 89 2.24 -2.55 -9.07
CA LEU A 89 2.87 -2.45 -10.39
C LEU A 89 3.38 -1.04 -10.65
N VAL A 90 2.61 0.00 -10.32
CA VAL A 90 3.04 1.40 -10.45
C VAL A 90 4.28 1.67 -9.61
N PHE A 91 4.32 1.22 -8.36
CA PHE A 91 5.52 1.34 -7.53
C PHE A 91 6.69 0.57 -8.11
N LEU A 92 6.50 -0.66 -8.61
CA LEU A 92 7.58 -1.44 -9.20
C LEU A 92 8.18 -0.75 -10.43
N VAL A 93 7.33 -0.20 -11.29
CA VAL A 93 7.78 0.57 -12.47
C VAL A 93 8.58 1.79 -12.03
N ARG A 94 8.16 2.50 -10.97
CA ARG A 94 8.89 3.64 -10.43
C ARG A 94 10.27 3.24 -9.88
N GLU A 95 10.36 2.17 -9.10
CA GLU A 95 11.63 1.67 -8.56
C GLU A 95 12.59 1.20 -9.66
N LEU A 96 12.06 0.52 -10.68
CA LEU A 96 12.82 0.12 -11.87
C LEU A 96 13.26 1.32 -12.72
N ASP A 97 12.44 2.37 -12.79
CA ASP A 97 12.77 3.59 -13.52
C ASP A 97 13.98 4.29 -12.92
N ASP A 98 13.95 4.52 -11.61
CA ASP A 98 15.02 5.23 -10.93
C ASP A 98 16.32 4.39 -10.86
N THR A 99 16.22 3.06 -10.78
CA THR A 99 17.40 2.16 -10.63
C THR A 99 17.96 1.62 -11.95
N VAL A 100 17.11 1.08 -12.82
CA VAL A 100 17.54 0.28 -13.99
C VAL A 100 17.45 1.07 -15.27
N LEU A 101 16.34 1.77 -15.51
CA LEU A 101 16.08 2.45 -16.79
C LEU A 101 16.93 3.72 -16.97
N THR A 102 17.33 4.38 -15.88
CA THR A 102 18.25 5.52 -15.91
C THR A 102 19.62 5.18 -16.51
N VAL A 103 20.07 3.93 -16.41
CA VAL A 103 21.31 3.45 -17.02
C VAL A 103 21.23 3.42 -18.55
N PHE A 104 20.01 3.28 -19.11
CA PHE A 104 19.83 3.07 -20.55
C PHE A 104 19.54 4.35 -21.36
N SER A 105 18.78 5.33 -20.84
CA SER A 105 18.65 6.69 -21.41
C SER A 105 17.65 7.56 -20.64
N ASP A 106 17.95 8.86 -20.48
CA ASP A 106 17.04 9.86 -19.90
C ASP A 106 15.69 9.97 -20.64
N THR A 107 15.63 9.62 -21.92
CA THR A 107 14.38 9.65 -22.70
C THR A 107 13.36 8.65 -22.16
N TYR A 108 13.79 7.45 -21.73
CA TYR A 108 12.91 6.45 -21.15
C TYR A 108 12.33 6.92 -19.81
N ARG A 109 13.15 7.63 -19.02
CA ARG A 109 12.74 8.19 -17.72
C ARG A 109 11.59 9.19 -17.82
N VAL A 110 11.58 10.03 -18.85
CA VAL A 110 10.49 11.00 -19.04
C VAL A 110 9.19 10.31 -19.46
N GLN A 111 9.30 9.24 -20.26
CA GLN A 111 8.14 8.51 -20.75
C GLN A 111 7.50 7.64 -19.66
N SER A 112 8.30 6.96 -18.85
CA SER A 112 7.83 6.13 -17.72
C SER A 112 7.08 6.96 -16.69
N LYS A 113 7.59 8.15 -16.31
CA LYS A 113 6.90 9.06 -15.38
C LYS A 113 5.53 9.49 -15.87
N LYS A 114 5.43 9.89 -17.15
CA LYS A 114 4.15 10.26 -17.77
C LYS A 114 3.16 9.08 -17.78
N LEU A 115 3.65 7.87 -18.04
CA LEU A 115 2.84 6.67 -18.03
C LEU A 115 2.33 6.35 -16.61
N VAL A 116 3.19 6.45 -15.60
CA VAL A 116 2.83 6.28 -14.19
C VAL A 116 1.74 7.26 -13.78
N ASP A 117 1.90 8.54 -14.11
CA ASP A 117 0.91 9.57 -13.79
C ASP A 117 -0.45 9.28 -14.47
N LEU A 118 -0.43 8.86 -15.73
CA LEU A 118 -1.63 8.46 -16.47
C LEU A 118 -2.33 7.26 -15.83
N ILE A 119 -1.57 6.24 -15.42
CA ILE A 119 -2.10 5.07 -14.72
C ILE A 119 -2.74 5.49 -13.40
N LEU A 120 -2.08 6.36 -12.61
CA LEU A 120 -2.62 6.85 -11.34
C LEU A 120 -3.94 7.62 -11.52
N VAL A 121 -4.05 8.48 -12.54
CA VAL A 121 -5.31 9.15 -12.88
C VAL A 121 -6.39 8.13 -13.24
N GLY A 122 -6.05 7.14 -14.08
CA GLY A 122 -6.95 6.06 -14.45
C GLY A 122 -7.42 5.24 -13.24
N MET A 123 -6.51 4.95 -12.30
CA MET A 123 -6.82 4.27 -11.05
C MET A 123 -7.80 5.08 -10.19
N VAL A 124 -7.62 6.39 -10.06
CA VAL A 124 -8.57 7.24 -9.32
C VAL A 124 -9.96 7.17 -9.95
N LEU A 125 -10.06 7.38 -11.28
CA LEU A 125 -11.34 7.31 -11.99
C LEU A 125 -12.01 5.94 -11.85
N TRP A 126 -11.24 4.87 -12.01
CA TRP A 126 -11.72 3.50 -11.83
C TRP A 126 -12.15 3.22 -10.38
N GLY A 127 -11.37 3.69 -9.40
CA GLY A 127 -11.66 3.58 -7.98
C GLY A 127 -12.97 4.29 -7.61
N LEU A 128 -13.25 5.45 -8.20
CA LEU A 128 -14.53 6.15 -8.04
C LEU A 128 -15.69 5.35 -8.65
N ALA A 129 -15.51 4.80 -9.85
CA ALA A 129 -16.53 3.99 -10.51
C ALA A 129 -16.85 2.69 -9.74
N TRP A 130 -15.88 2.14 -9.01
CA TRP A 130 -16.01 0.89 -8.25
C TRP A 130 -16.03 1.09 -6.72
N HIS A 131 -16.24 2.33 -6.24
CA HIS A 131 -16.06 2.69 -4.83
C HIS A 131 -16.89 1.81 -3.89
N GLU A 132 -18.17 1.55 -4.18
CA GLU A 132 -19.04 0.73 -3.32
C GLU A 132 -18.46 -0.66 -3.06
N LYS A 133 -17.91 -1.30 -4.10
CA LYS A 133 -17.32 -2.63 -3.99
C LYS A 133 -15.99 -2.60 -3.24
N ILE A 134 -15.16 -1.59 -3.51
CA ILE A 134 -13.88 -1.39 -2.81
C ILE A 134 -14.13 -1.15 -1.32
N PHE A 135 -15.04 -0.24 -0.97
CA PHE A 135 -15.40 0.07 0.42
C PHE A 135 -16.08 -1.11 1.11
N ALA A 136 -16.91 -1.90 0.41
CA ALA A 136 -17.48 -3.13 0.98
C ALA A 136 -16.39 -4.13 1.41
N SER A 137 -15.33 -4.29 0.60
CA SER A 137 -14.20 -5.16 0.94
C SER A 137 -13.33 -4.57 2.05
N LEU A 138 -13.08 -3.25 2.05
CA LEU A 138 -12.35 -2.56 3.11
C LEU A 138 -13.07 -2.60 4.46
N ASN A 139 -14.38 -2.38 4.48
CA ASN A 139 -15.18 -2.33 5.71
C ASN A 139 -15.35 -3.71 6.36
N ARG A 140 -15.06 -4.80 5.64
CA ARG A 140 -15.05 -6.15 6.20
C ARG A 140 -13.92 -6.34 7.21
N PHE A 141 -12.79 -5.66 7.03
CA PHE A 141 -11.59 -5.85 7.86
C PHE A 141 -10.99 -4.52 8.29
N MET A 142 -11.30 -4.12 9.53
CA MET A 142 -10.81 -2.89 10.13
C MET A 142 -9.28 -2.77 10.08
N MET A 143 -8.56 -3.86 10.36
CA MET A 143 -7.08 -3.89 10.30
C MET A 143 -6.56 -3.58 8.90
N LEU A 144 -7.19 -4.12 7.85
CA LEU A 144 -6.79 -3.86 6.46
C LEU A 144 -6.97 -2.38 6.10
N LYS A 145 -8.14 -1.83 6.47
CA LYS A 145 -8.49 -0.42 6.25
C LYS A 145 -7.49 0.54 6.93
N ILE A 146 -7.12 0.23 8.17
CA ILE A 146 -6.14 0.99 8.97
C ILE A 146 -4.74 0.84 8.38
N SER A 147 -4.34 -0.37 7.99
CA SER A 147 -3.00 -0.64 7.46
C SER A 147 -2.77 0.01 6.10
N ILE A 148 -3.77 0.04 5.21
CA ILE A 148 -3.70 0.77 3.93
C ILE A 148 -3.48 2.27 4.16
N PHE A 149 -4.14 2.85 5.16
CA PHE A 149 -3.88 4.25 5.54
C PHE A 149 -2.43 4.43 6.02
N GLY A 150 -1.93 3.49 6.83
CA GLY A 150 -0.56 3.49 7.30
C GLY A 150 0.48 3.46 6.16
N VAL A 151 0.23 2.64 5.13
CA VAL A 151 1.04 2.62 3.90
C VAL A 151 1.01 3.99 3.21
N PHE A 152 -0.18 4.55 2.98
CA PHE A 152 -0.34 5.87 2.38
C PHE A 152 0.41 6.95 3.17
N TRP A 153 0.27 6.96 4.50
CA TRP A 153 0.91 7.92 5.37
C TRP A 153 2.44 7.80 5.32
N THR A 154 2.96 6.57 5.34
CA THR A 154 4.41 6.33 5.33
C THR A 154 5.03 6.76 3.99
N TYR A 155 4.38 6.49 2.85
CA TYR A 155 4.82 7.03 1.56
C TYR A 155 4.72 8.55 1.52
N LEU A 156 3.60 9.13 1.96
CA LEU A 156 3.44 10.58 2.00
C LEU A 156 4.57 11.22 2.80
N PHE A 157 4.90 10.63 3.95
CA PHE A 157 5.98 11.10 4.80
C PHE A 157 7.36 11.00 4.10
N SER A 158 7.65 9.90 3.40
CA SER A 158 8.84 9.79 2.55
C SER A 158 8.89 10.92 1.49
N GLN A 159 7.79 11.19 0.79
CA GLN A 159 7.73 12.26 -0.22
C GLN A 159 7.91 13.66 0.39
N ILE A 160 7.44 13.89 1.62
CA ILE A 160 7.65 15.14 2.34
C ILE A 160 9.13 15.33 2.71
N ILE A 161 9.82 14.25 3.12
CA ILE A 161 11.25 14.24 3.40
C ILE A 161 12.05 14.51 2.12
N ALA A 162 11.69 13.86 1.00
CA ALA A 162 12.32 14.06 -0.31
C ALA A 162 12.32 15.55 -0.73
N ARG A 163 11.21 16.25 -0.44
CA ARG A 163 11.03 17.68 -0.71
C ARG A 163 11.71 18.60 0.32
N ARG A 164 12.43 18.05 1.30
CA ARG A 164 13.12 18.79 2.36
C ARG A 164 12.18 19.73 3.14
N ALA A 165 10.95 19.29 3.36
CA ALA A 165 9.96 20.10 4.07
C ALA A 165 10.32 20.31 5.54
N PHE A 166 11.23 19.49 6.10
CA PHE A 166 11.64 19.54 7.50
C PHE A 166 12.99 20.24 7.71
N ARG A 167 13.49 21.01 6.72
CA ARG A 167 14.79 21.70 6.77
C ARG A 167 15.02 22.60 7.98
N HIS A 168 13.96 23.03 8.66
CA HIS A 168 14.01 23.87 9.86
C HIS A 168 13.69 23.10 11.16
N VAL A 169 13.28 21.85 11.07
CA VAL A 169 12.85 21.02 12.20
C VAL A 169 13.84 19.88 12.46
N LEU A 170 14.36 19.27 11.39
CA LEU A 170 15.27 18.13 11.47
C LEU A 170 16.74 18.58 11.39
N PRO A 171 17.60 18.18 12.34
CA PRO A 171 19.02 18.51 12.30
C PRO A 171 19.70 17.78 11.14
N ASN A 172 20.63 18.46 10.46
CA ASN A 172 21.42 17.93 9.35
C ASN A 172 20.59 17.35 8.19
N GLU A 173 19.36 17.82 7.98
CA GLU A 173 18.46 17.29 6.95
C GLU A 173 19.10 17.30 5.55
N ARG A 174 19.90 18.32 5.20
CA ARG A 174 20.58 18.36 3.89
C ARG A 174 21.46 17.13 3.63
N LEU A 175 22.08 16.57 4.67
CA LEU A 175 22.93 15.38 4.56
C LEU A 175 22.09 14.10 4.65
N LEU A 176 21.04 14.11 5.48
CA LEU A 176 20.28 12.90 5.83
C LEU A 176 19.01 12.70 5.02
N HIS A 177 18.54 13.68 4.24
CA HIS A 177 17.24 13.59 3.55
C HIS A 177 17.15 12.40 2.61
N VAL A 178 18.20 12.08 1.85
CA VAL A 178 18.21 10.90 0.97
C VAL A 178 18.12 9.61 1.79
N PRO A 179 19.02 9.32 2.76
CA PRO A 179 18.85 8.18 3.66
C PRO A 179 17.47 8.09 4.35
N LEU A 180 16.92 9.22 4.79
CA LEU A 180 15.62 9.30 5.45
C LEU A 180 14.48 8.95 4.49
N GLU A 181 14.51 9.50 3.26
CA GLU A 181 13.55 9.21 2.18
C GLU A 181 13.57 7.72 1.85
N GLU A 182 14.75 7.17 1.51
CA GLU A 182 14.92 5.77 1.10
C GLU A 182 14.49 4.79 2.20
N THR A 183 14.83 5.10 3.46
CA THR A 183 14.44 4.25 4.60
C THR A 183 12.94 4.33 4.86
N ALA A 184 12.34 5.53 4.77
CA ALA A 184 10.89 5.70 4.94
C ALA A 184 10.10 5.05 3.81
N GLU A 185 10.58 5.14 2.56
CA GLU A 185 10.00 4.45 1.40
C GLU A 185 10.09 2.92 1.55
N THR A 186 11.26 2.41 1.94
CA THR A 186 11.43 0.97 2.24
C THR A 186 10.51 0.51 3.37
N ALA A 187 10.33 1.31 4.41
CA ALA A 187 9.38 1.01 5.48
C ALA A 187 7.92 1.00 4.98
N ALA A 188 7.57 1.88 4.04
CA ALA A 188 6.26 1.87 3.39
C ALA A 188 6.06 0.58 2.56
N HIS A 189 7.07 0.15 1.81
CA HIS A 189 7.06 -1.13 1.07
C HIS A 189 6.87 -2.33 2.01
N LEU A 190 7.62 -2.40 3.11
CA LEU A 190 7.45 -3.45 4.12
C LEU A 190 6.04 -3.46 4.71
N PHE A 191 5.49 -2.29 4.99
CA PHE A 191 4.11 -2.19 5.49
C PHE A 191 3.09 -2.58 4.42
N PHE A 192 3.37 -2.31 3.15
CA PHE A 192 2.53 -2.72 2.04
C PHE A 192 2.58 -4.25 1.81
N LEU A 193 3.73 -4.88 2.04
CA LEU A 193 3.83 -6.33 2.10
C LEU A 193 2.98 -6.91 3.22
N PHE A 194 3.01 -6.32 4.41
CA PHE A 194 2.11 -6.70 5.50
C PHE A 194 0.63 -6.59 5.09
N VAL A 195 0.23 -5.51 4.43
CA VAL A 195 -1.12 -5.36 3.85
C VAL A 195 -1.45 -6.46 2.86
N ALA A 196 -0.54 -6.78 1.93
CA ALA A 196 -0.74 -7.84 0.94
C ALA A 196 -0.91 -9.21 1.60
N LEU A 197 -0.14 -9.51 2.65
CA LEU A 197 -0.30 -10.71 3.44
C LEU A 197 -1.65 -10.72 4.18
N CYS A 198 -2.04 -9.63 4.84
CA CYS A 198 -3.36 -9.50 5.46
C CYS A 198 -4.50 -9.77 4.46
N CYS A 199 -4.41 -9.26 3.24
CA CYS A 199 -5.37 -9.54 2.18
C CYS A 199 -5.48 -11.03 1.86
N CYS A 200 -4.36 -11.75 1.84
CA CYS A 200 -4.33 -13.19 1.58
C CYS A 200 -5.07 -13.99 2.67
N TYR A 201 -4.91 -13.61 3.93
CA TYR A 201 -5.54 -14.28 5.08
C TYR A 201 -7.00 -13.87 5.30
N CYS A 202 -7.31 -12.58 5.18
CA CYS A 202 -8.62 -12.05 5.52
C CYS A 202 -9.64 -12.26 4.40
N ILE A 203 -9.27 -12.14 3.13
CA ILE A 203 -10.24 -12.19 2.03
C ILE A 203 -10.42 -13.63 1.56
N PRO A 204 -11.56 -14.29 1.81
CA PRO A 204 -11.77 -15.67 1.39
C PRO A 204 -11.82 -15.80 -0.14
N ASN A 205 -11.35 -16.94 -0.66
CA ASN A 205 -11.41 -17.21 -2.09
C ASN A 205 -12.87 -17.40 -2.54
N ARG A 206 -13.27 -16.73 -3.62
CA ARG A 206 -14.65 -16.76 -4.17
C ARG A 206 -15.19 -18.17 -4.38
N ASN A 207 -14.33 -19.13 -4.74
CA ASN A 207 -14.70 -20.52 -5.01
C ASN A 207 -14.97 -21.39 -3.76
N ARG A 208 -14.72 -20.91 -2.53
CA ARG A 208 -15.05 -21.68 -1.31
C ARG A 208 -16.48 -21.45 -0.81
N GLY A 209 -17.12 -20.34 -1.19
CA GLY A 209 -18.45 -19.96 -0.70
C GLY A 209 -19.63 -20.67 -1.39
N SER A 210 -19.46 -21.20 -2.60
CA SER A 210 -20.53 -21.86 -3.34
C SER A 210 -20.77 -23.33 -2.95
N LYS A 211 -19.83 -23.98 -2.25
CA LYS A 211 -19.96 -25.39 -1.84
C LYS A 211 -20.61 -25.60 -0.47
N PHE A 212 -20.81 -24.56 0.33
CA PHE A 212 -21.33 -24.69 1.71
C PHE A 212 -22.79 -24.21 1.89
N ARG A 213 -23.47 -23.80 0.82
CA ARG A 213 -24.90 -23.43 0.82
C ARG A 213 -25.72 -24.42 -0.01
N ILE A 214 -25.65 -25.69 0.33
CA ILE A 214 -26.78 -26.60 0.14
C ILE A 214 -26.91 -27.30 1.49
N ASN A 215 -27.80 -26.79 2.33
CA ASN A 215 -28.24 -27.53 3.51
C ASN A 215 -29.43 -28.38 3.02
N PRO A 216 -29.26 -29.68 2.73
CA PRO A 216 -30.35 -30.53 2.24
C PRO A 216 -31.47 -30.71 3.27
N ALA A 217 -31.27 -30.28 4.52
CA ALA A 217 -32.21 -30.41 5.62
C ALA A 217 -33.55 -29.65 5.46
N ASN A 218 -33.77 -28.94 4.34
CA ASN A 218 -35.05 -28.28 4.05
C ASN A 218 -35.81 -28.89 2.86
N GLN A 219 -35.38 -30.03 2.30
CA GLN A 219 -36.10 -30.71 1.21
C GLN A 219 -37.10 -31.78 1.69
N ASP A 220 -37.11 -32.15 2.98
CA ASP A 220 -37.94 -33.26 3.46
C ASP A 220 -39.26 -32.85 4.13
N SER A 221 -39.60 -31.55 4.18
CA SER A 221 -40.85 -31.10 4.84
C SER A 221 -42.05 -30.88 3.91
N GLU A 222 -41.91 -31.06 2.59
CA GLU A 222 -43.00 -30.79 1.61
C GLU A 222 -43.74 -32.05 1.09
N LYS A 223 -43.47 -33.25 1.62
CA LYS A 223 -44.30 -34.43 1.31
C LYS A 223 -45.32 -34.67 2.41
N GLY A 224 -46.38 -33.87 2.39
CA GLY A 224 -47.60 -34.15 3.15
C GLY A 224 -48.32 -35.40 2.63
N PRO A 225 -48.93 -36.22 3.51
CA PRO A 225 -49.63 -37.46 3.15
C PRO A 225 -50.89 -37.18 2.33
N ALA A 226 -51.11 -38.02 1.32
CA ALA A 226 -52.35 -38.10 0.52
C ALA A 226 -53.42 -38.93 1.23
#